data_AF-A0A110B5T6-F1
#
_entry.id   AF-A0A110B5T6-F1
#
_cell.length_a   1.000
_cell.length_b   1.000
_cell.length_c   1.000
_cell.angle_alpha   90.00
_cell.angle_beta   90.00
_cell.angle_gamma   90.00
#
_symmetry.space_group_name_H-M   'P 1'
#
loop_
_entity.id
_entity.type
_entity.pdbx_description
1 polymer ?
#
loop_
_entity_poly.entity_id
_entity_poly.type
_entity_poly.pdbx_seq_one_letter_code
_entity_poly.pdbx_strand_id
1 'polypeptide(L)'
;MGKWGWFTAPSDGAMAAYLGIWGLFTLGLFFGTLKLTRALQIVFGTLVILFFLLAAEHATGNESIGKFAGYEGLVCGFSAIYAGIATVLNDVYGKTVLPLG
;
A
#
# COMPACT_ATOMS: atom_id res chain seq x y z
N MET A 1 -12.07 11.12 -21.31
CA MET A 1 -13.47 10.98 -20.88
C MET A 1 -13.56 9.70 -20.07
N GLY A 2 -14.18 9.70 -18.89
CA GLY A 2 -14.41 8.47 -18.13
C GLY A 2 -15.27 7.50 -18.94
N LYS A 3 -15.15 6.19 -18.67
CA LYS A 3 -15.87 5.12 -19.40
C LYS A 3 -17.38 5.36 -19.53
N TRP A 4 -17.96 6.11 -18.60
CA TRP A 4 -19.39 6.45 -18.52
C TRP A 4 -19.71 7.90 -18.93
N GLY A 5 -18.72 8.68 -19.38
CA GLY A 5 -18.90 10.06 -19.87
C GLY A 5 -19.20 11.13 -18.80
N TRP A 6 -19.49 10.74 -17.55
CA TRP A 6 -19.87 11.67 -16.48
C TRP A 6 -18.73 12.51 -15.91
N PHE A 7 -17.49 12.04 -16.06
CA PHE A 7 -16.31 12.70 -15.49
C PHE A 7 -15.19 12.76 -16.53
N THR A 8 -14.37 13.80 -16.46
CA THR A 8 -13.08 13.85 -17.16
C THR A 8 -12.09 12.93 -16.48
N ALA A 9 -11.12 12.41 -17.23
CA ALA A 9 -10.04 11.65 -16.61
C ALA A 9 -9.21 12.61 -15.73
N PRO A 10 -8.79 12.19 -14.53
CA PRO A 10 -7.90 13.01 -13.72
C PRO A 10 -6.59 13.26 -14.46
N SER A 11 -6.00 14.43 -14.25
CA SER A 11 -4.65 14.72 -14.75
C SER A 11 -3.60 13.98 -13.91
N ASP A 12 -2.43 13.76 -14.49
CA ASP A 12 -1.31 13.13 -13.77
C ASP A 12 -0.91 13.92 -12.52
N GLY A 13 -0.90 15.25 -12.61
CA GLY A 13 -0.65 16.11 -11.44
C GLY A 13 -1.69 15.94 -10.34
N ALA A 14 -2.98 15.77 -10.70
CA ALA A 14 -4.02 15.49 -9.72
C ALA A 14 -3.83 14.11 -9.07
N MET A 15 -3.43 13.10 -9.85
CA MET A 15 -3.16 11.77 -9.32
C MET A 15 -1.92 11.73 -8.42
N ALA A 16 -0.85 12.41 -8.81
CA ALA A 16 0.37 12.52 -8.00
C ALA A 16 0.07 13.16 -6.64
N ALA A 17 -0.71 14.24 -6.60
CA ALA A 17 -1.12 14.89 -5.35
C ALA A 17 -2.00 13.98 -4.49
N TYR A 18 -2.99 13.30 -5.11
CA TYR A 18 -3.87 12.36 -4.41
C TYR A 18 -3.09 11.20 -3.78
N LEU A 19 -2.23 10.54 -4.54
CA LEU A 19 -1.41 9.42 -4.08
C LEU A 19 -0.37 9.86 -3.05
N GLY A 20 0.20 11.07 -3.21
CA GLY A 20 1.11 11.66 -2.24
C GLY A 20 0.46 11.88 -0.86
N ILE A 21 -0.78 12.40 -0.83
CA ILE A 21 -1.54 12.53 0.42
C ILE A 21 -1.84 11.16 1.04
N TRP A 22 -2.21 10.17 0.23
CA TRP A 22 -2.38 8.79 0.71
C TRP A 22 -1.10 8.22 1.29
N GLY A 23 0.05 8.45 0.65
CA GLY A 23 1.36 8.07 1.19
C GLY A 23 1.66 8.71 2.54
N LEU A 24 1.36 10.01 2.70
CA LEU A 24 1.53 10.71 3.98
C LEU A 24 0.59 10.18 5.08
N PHE A 25 -0.67 9.91 4.74
CA PHE A 25 -1.62 9.30 5.65
C PHE A 25 -1.15 7.91 6.10
N THR A 26 -0.75 7.07 5.15
CA THR A 26 -0.23 5.73 5.44
C THR A 26 1.06 5.79 6.25
N LEU A 27 1.91 6.79 6.06
CA LEU A 27 3.11 7.00 6.88
C LEU A 27 2.74 7.28 8.35
N GLY A 28 1.70 8.07 8.60
CA GLY A 28 1.14 8.25 9.93
C GLY A 28 0.68 6.93 10.56
N LEU A 29 -0.02 6.10 9.78
CA LEU A 29 -0.46 4.77 10.23
C LEU A 29 0.71 3.81 10.47
N PHE A 30 1.76 3.87 9.64
CA PHE A 30 2.96 3.06 9.81
C PHE A 30 3.59 3.28 11.19
N PHE A 31 3.69 4.52 11.68
CA PHE A 31 4.16 4.77 13.04
C PHE A 31 3.26 4.12 14.11
N GLY A 32 1.94 4.04 13.88
CA GLY A 32 1.02 3.30 14.73
C GLY A 32 1.33 1.80 14.80
N THR A 33 1.83 1.21 13.72
CA THR A 33 2.18 -0.22 13.67
C THR A 33 3.44 -0.59 14.46
N LEU A 34 4.25 0.38 14.88
CA LEU A 34 5.49 0.12 15.62
C LEU A 34 5.27 -0.56 16.97
N LYS A 35 4.06 -0.43 17.55
CA LYS A 35 3.64 -1.11 18.78
C LYS A 35 2.74 -2.32 18.55
N LEU A 36 2.52 -2.71 17.29
CA LEU A 36 1.73 -3.87 16.89
C LEU A 36 2.66 -5.02 16.48
N THR A 37 2.33 -5.72 15.40
CA THR A 37 3.08 -6.88 14.91
C THR A 37 4.09 -6.49 13.82
N ARG A 38 5.15 -7.28 13.66
CA ARG A 38 6.12 -7.06 12.58
C ARG A 38 5.49 -7.24 11.20
N ALA A 39 4.53 -8.15 11.06
CA ALA A 39 3.78 -8.34 9.83
C ALA A 39 3.06 -7.04 9.41
N LEU A 40 2.41 -6.33 10.33
CA LEU A 40 1.75 -5.06 10.03
C LEU A 40 2.76 -3.95 9.70
N GLN A 41 3.92 -3.93 10.36
CA GLN A 41 5.00 -2.99 10.01
C GLN A 41 5.49 -3.20 8.58
N ILE A 42 5.64 -4.46 8.14
CA ILE A 42 6.01 -4.76 6.75
C ILE A 42 4.93 -4.24 5.80
N VAL A 43 3.65 -4.59 6.04
CA VAL A 43 2.52 -4.17 5.19
C VAL A 43 2.47 -2.65 5.04
N PHE A 44 2.47 -1.92 6.15
CA PHE A 44 2.39 -0.46 6.11
C PHE A 44 3.67 0.17 5.57
N GLY A 45 4.83 -0.39 5.88
CA GLY A 45 6.12 0.09 5.37
C GLY A 45 6.20 -0.02 3.85
N THR A 46 5.82 -1.16 3.28
CA THR A 46 5.72 -1.36 1.84
C THR A 46 4.64 -0.46 1.25
N LEU A 47 3.46 -0.38 1.86
CA LEU A 47 2.37 0.46 1.35
C LEU A 47 2.75 1.95 1.27
N VAL A 48 3.53 2.47 2.21
CA VAL A 48 4.09 3.83 2.13
C VAL A 48 4.96 3.98 0.89
N ILE A 49 5.87 3.04 0.66
CA ILE A 49 6.76 3.03 -0.51
C ILE A 49 5.94 2.98 -1.79
N LEU A 50 4.93 2.09 -1.86
CA LEU A 50 4.03 1.95 -3.00
C LEU A 50 3.40 3.29 -3.39
N PHE A 51 2.77 3.98 -2.44
CA PHE A 51 2.07 5.23 -2.71
C PHE A 51 3.02 6.32 -3.21
N PHE A 52 4.21 6.42 -2.64
CA PHE A 52 5.20 7.41 -3.10
C PHE A 52 5.79 7.05 -4.46
N LEU A 53 5.97 5.77 -4.79
CA LEU A 53 6.40 5.34 -6.12
C LEU A 53 5.34 5.65 -7.19
N LEU A 54 4.07 5.35 -6.92
CA LEU A 54 2.97 5.67 -7.85
C LEU A 54 2.79 7.20 -7.99
N ALA A 55 2.92 7.95 -6.90
CA ALA A 55 2.90 9.41 -6.97
C ALA A 55 4.06 9.96 -7.82
N ALA A 56 5.27 9.40 -7.67
CA ALA A 56 6.44 9.78 -8.45
C ALA A 56 6.32 9.40 -9.93
N GLU A 57 5.73 8.24 -10.25
CA GLU A 57 5.43 7.85 -11.63
C GLU A 57 4.54 8.89 -12.29
N HIS A 58 3.39 9.24 -11.71
CA HIS A 58 2.50 10.27 -12.26
C HIS A 58 3.15 11.65 -12.31
N ALA A 59 3.97 12.02 -11.32
CA ALA A 59 4.65 13.31 -11.32
C ALA A 59 5.73 13.44 -12.42
N THR A 60 6.38 12.33 -12.79
CA THR A 60 7.52 12.32 -13.71
C THR A 60 7.20 11.76 -15.09
N GLY A 61 6.09 11.02 -15.24
CA GLY A 61 5.75 10.26 -16.44
C GLY A 61 6.69 9.07 -16.71
N ASN A 62 7.52 8.65 -15.75
CA ASN A 62 8.53 7.61 -15.96
C ASN A 62 7.93 6.21 -15.77
N GLU A 63 7.65 5.52 -16.88
CA GLU A 63 7.11 4.15 -16.88
C GLU A 63 7.97 3.13 -16.10
N SER A 64 9.28 3.35 -15.99
CA SER A 64 10.17 2.45 -15.23
C SER A 64 9.85 2.49 -13.73
N ILE A 65 9.46 3.66 -13.21
CA ILE A 65 9.00 3.81 -11.82
C ILE A 65 7.69 3.05 -11.64
N GLY A 66 6.76 3.16 -12.59
CA GLY A 66 5.49 2.44 -12.55
C GLY A 66 5.66 0.92 -12.56
N LYS A 67 6.60 0.38 -13.36
CA LYS A 67 6.93 -1.06 -13.33
C LYS A 67 7.51 -1.49 -11.99
N PHE A 68 8.41 -0.69 -11.41
CA PHE A 68 8.96 -0.96 -10.09
C PHE A 68 7.90 -0.91 -9.00
N ALA A 69 7.00 0.09 -9.05
CA ALA A 69 5.83 0.19 -8.18
C ALA A 69 4.92 -1.03 -8.30
N GLY A 70 4.75 -1.60 -9.50
CA GLY A 70 4.00 -2.84 -9.69
C GLY A 70 4.61 -4.04 -8.96
N TYR A 71 5.93 -4.23 -9.05
CA TYR A 71 6.62 -5.30 -8.30
C TYR A 71 6.54 -5.10 -6.79
N GLU A 72 6.74 -3.86 -6.33
CA GLU A 72 6.60 -3.50 -4.93
C GLU A 72 5.16 -3.75 -4.44
N GLY A 73 4.15 -3.41 -5.26
CA GLY A 73 2.75 -3.66 -4.97
C GLY A 73 2.40 -5.14 -4.82
N LEU A 74 3.09 -6.04 -5.53
CA LEU A 74 2.97 -7.48 -5.30
C LEU A 74 3.49 -7.87 -3.91
N VAL A 75 4.66 -7.36 -3.52
CA VAL A 75 5.22 -7.60 -2.18
C VAL A 75 4.28 -7.07 -1.09
N CYS A 76 3.79 -5.84 -1.25
CA CYS A 76 2.81 -5.25 -0.35
C CYS A 76 1.54 -6.11 -0.27
N GLY A 77 0.96 -6.50 -1.40
CA GLY A 77 -0.25 -7.31 -1.46
C GLY A 77 -0.09 -8.69 -0.81
N PHE A 78 0.99 -9.40 -1.10
CA PHE A 78 1.26 -10.71 -0.49
C PHE A 78 1.50 -10.61 1.01
N SER A 79 2.21 -9.57 1.48
CA SER A 79 2.40 -9.34 2.91
C SER A 79 1.08 -9.05 3.64
N ALA A 80 0.17 -8.31 3.00
CA ALA A 80 -1.15 -8.00 3.55
C ALA A 80 -2.04 -9.25 3.62
N ILE A 81 -2.01 -10.08 2.57
CA ILE A 81 -2.70 -11.38 2.55
C ILE A 81 -2.20 -12.26 3.69
N TYR A 82 -0.88 -12.38 3.86
CA TYR A 82 -0.28 -13.15 4.95
C TYR A 82 -0.73 -12.63 6.31
N ALA A 83 -0.58 -11.33 6.56
CA ALA A 83 -0.93 -10.72 7.84
C ALA A 83 -2.42 -10.91 8.17
N GLY A 84 -3.30 -10.78 7.17
CA GLY A 84 -4.74 -11.01 7.32
C GLY A 84 -5.07 -12.45 7.69
N ILE A 85 -4.54 -13.42 6.94
CA ILE A 85 -4.75 -14.86 7.21
C ILE A 85 -4.22 -15.23 8.60
N ALA A 86 -2.99 -14.81 8.91
CA ALA A 86 -2.37 -15.11 10.20
C ALA A 86 -3.13 -14.51 11.38
N THR A 87 -3.67 -13.29 11.23
CA THR A 87 -4.52 -12.66 12.26
C THR A 87 -5.80 -13.46 12.49
N VAL A 88 -6.52 -13.83 11.42
CA VAL A 88 -7.77 -14.59 11.52
C VAL A 88 -7.55 -15.98 12.11
N LEU A 89 -6.52 -16.70 11.66
CA LEU A 89 -6.23 -18.04 12.18
C LEU A 89 -5.81 -18.00 13.65
N ASN A 90 -4.95 -17.06 14.04
CA ASN A 90 -4.52 -16.98 15.43
C ASN A 90 -5.68 -16.65 16.39
N ASP A 91 -6.59 -15.76 15.97
CA ASP A 91 -7.77 -15.39 16.73
C ASP A 91 -8.75 -16.56 16.88
N VAL A 92 -9.10 -17.22 15.77
CA VAL A 92 -10.06 -18.34 15.77
C VAL A 92 -9.56 -19.54 16.58
N TYR A 93 -8.27 -19.86 16.50
CA TYR A 93 -7.70 -21.02 17.19
C TYR A 93 -7.17 -20.69 18.60
N GLY A 94 -7.20 -19.42 19.03
CA GLY A 94 -6.72 -18.98 20.34
C GLY A 94 -5.25 -19.30 20.62
N LYS A 95 -4.44 -19.51 19.57
CA LYS A 95 -3.01 -19.87 19.65
C LYS A 95 -2.27 -19.36 18.42
N THR A 96 -0.96 -19.27 18.50
CA THR A 96 -0.13 -18.92 17.34
C THR A 96 -0.08 -20.08 16.34
N VAL A 97 -0.89 -19.99 15.28
CA VAL A 97 -0.88 -20.87 14.10
C VAL A 97 0.12 -20.36 13.07
N LEU A 98 0.10 -19.05 12.80
CA LEU A 98 1.05 -18.37 11.92
C LEU A 98 1.72 -17.20 12.67
N PRO A 99 3.05 -17.06 12.61
CA PRO A 99 3.74 -16.02 13.36
C PRO A 99 3.51 -14.64 12.73
N LEU A 100 3.06 -13.67 13.53
CA LEU A 100 2.95 -12.26 13.10
C LEU A 100 4.21 -11.44 13.45
N GLY A 101 5.18 -12.09 14.11
CA GLY A 101 6.40 -11.47 14.64
C GLY A 101 6.23 -11.00 16.08
#